data_AF-A0A1J4WD36-F1
#
_entry.id   AF-A0A1J4WD36-F1
#
_cell.length_a   1.000
_cell.length_b   1.000
_cell.length_c   1.000
_cell.angle_alpha   90.00
_cell.angle_beta   90.00
_cell.angle_gamma   90.00
#
_symmetry.space_group_name_H-M   'P 1'
#
loop_
_entity.id
_entity.type
_entity.pdbx_description
1 polymer ?
#
loop_
_entity_poly.entity_id
_entity_poly.type
_entity_poly.pdbx_seq_one_letter_code
_entity_poly.pdbx_strand_id
1 'polypeptide(L)'
;MKKLILLAAILLMSFSVSALAFESSDIENYQEYNEVKAYSTDFDLLVLDVVILDNSGEPDVLQAVTVNNTRDANNDDIEKVILWADNGDDLWQGYMIDNTLGEGVRVDFRRWVFSDLNYDIPVGGLHLYVSVETKTTVNTNRKMQFEIDALSDGDNDGVYNSGDKGIFVESTNNGPSDASIVSGQVYTLENRTNDFLAPKVNIENIIDGGVYELGDSFIVEGYSKDRMQGSTKFLQVSVVPHNTLAEWHDAVAVETNYAFWRYEIPTLSAGEHDVQTYVSDWGYNTAISDIITITLTDPIVELDEEVVPEPEPEIIPPDANEWSGILVKTEATPRVYLLKDDVRYWFYNEAIFYQYYDDFSTVQLISSDEMAQYAEGKDMQMKQGSLIKRIIGPKVYEIGTDWQIRWIHDEDEAISLYGEDWAEKINLVPDQYFNQYNEVESL
;
A
#
# COMPACT_ATOMS: atom_id res chain seq x y z
N MET A 1 -0.76 -27.79 71.13
CA MET A 1 -1.15 -26.90 70.01
C MET A 1 -0.48 -27.39 68.73
N LYS A 2 -1.15 -28.24 67.95
CA LYS A 2 -0.71 -28.62 66.59
C LYS A 2 -1.66 -27.91 65.63
N LYS A 3 -1.18 -26.92 64.89
CA LYS A 3 -1.97 -26.19 63.89
C LYS A 3 -2.03 -27.05 62.61
N LEU A 4 -3.25 -27.42 62.22
CA LEU A 4 -3.59 -27.88 60.88
C LEU A 4 -3.39 -26.70 59.92
N ILE A 5 -2.63 -26.89 58.84
CA ILE A 5 -2.62 -25.98 57.69
C ILE A 5 -3.50 -26.65 56.63
N LEU A 6 -4.64 -26.04 56.34
CA LEU A 6 -5.54 -26.41 55.25
C LEU A 6 -5.02 -25.70 54.00
N LEU A 7 -4.53 -26.44 53.01
CA LEU A 7 -4.17 -25.91 51.70
C LEU A 7 -5.44 -25.95 50.82
N ALA A 8 -6.04 -24.80 50.57
CA ALA A 8 -7.13 -24.67 49.60
C ALA A 8 -6.51 -24.51 48.21
N ALA A 9 -6.62 -25.55 47.38
CA ALA A 9 -6.35 -25.44 45.95
C ALA A 9 -7.52 -24.70 45.29
N ILE A 10 -7.29 -23.46 44.88
CA ILE A 10 -8.21 -22.74 43.99
C ILE A 10 -7.92 -23.27 42.59
N LEU A 11 -8.78 -24.19 42.13
CA LEU A 11 -8.84 -24.60 40.73
C LEU A 11 -9.51 -23.44 39.97
N LEU A 12 -8.72 -22.57 39.33
CA LEU A 12 -9.25 -21.67 38.30
C LEU A 12 -9.70 -22.54 37.13
N MET A 13 -10.97 -22.88 37.07
CA MET A 13 -11.61 -23.27 35.81
C MET A 13 -11.80 -21.98 35.01
N SER A 14 -10.93 -21.73 34.05
CA SER A 14 -11.22 -20.82 32.94
C SER A 14 -12.33 -21.49 32.12
N PHE A 15 -13.58 -21.11 32.37
CA PHE A 15 -14.63 -21.35 31.41
C PHE A 15 -14.40 -20.37 30.26
N SER A 16 -13.85 -20.85 29.15
CA SER A 16 -14.00 -20.15 27.88
C SER A 16 -15.51 -20.11 27.63
N VAL A 17 -16.12 -18.94 27.78
CA VAL A 17 -17.43 -18.72 27.16
C VAL A 17 -17.10 -18.71 25.68
N SER A 18 -17.44 -19.77 24.95
CA SER A 18 -17.44 -19.70 23.49
C SER A 18 -18.37 -18.55 23.16
N ALA A 19 -17.80 -17.44 22.67
CA ALA A 19 -18.60 -16.37 22.12
C ALA A 19 -19.46 -16.99 21.01
N LEU A 20 -20.76 -16.71 21.05
CA LEU A 20 -21.65 -17.21 20.01
C LEU A 20 -21.26 -16.53 18.70
N ALA A 21 -21.27 -17.31 17.62
CA ALA A 21 -21.24 -16.82 16.25
C ALA A 21 -22.21 -15.63 16.08
N PHE A 22 -21.77 -14.54 15.44
CA PHE A 22 -22.67 -13.40 15.23
C PHE A 22 -23.79 -13.74 14.22
N GLU A 23 -24.92 -13.05 14.32
CA GLU A 23 -26.10 -13.25 13.45
C GLU A 23 -26.10 -12.25 12.29
N SER A 24 -26.97 -12.47 11.31
CA SER A 24 -27.14 -11.57 10.16
C SER A 24 -27.58 -10.17 10.56
N SER A 25 -28.24 -10.01 11.71
CA SER A 25 -28.58 -8.70 12.29
C SER A 25 -27.39 -7.94 12.85
N ASP A 26 -26.26 -8.61 13.08
CA ASP A 26 -25.00 -7.98 13.46
C ASP A 26 -24.22 -7.50 12.23
N ILE A 27 -24.80 -7.62 11.03
CA ILE A 27 -24.27 -7.01 9.81
C ILE A 27 -25.30 -6.02 9.25
N GLU A 28 -24.93 -4.75 9.21
CA GLU A 28 -25.72 -3.75 8.49
C GLU A 28 -25.35 -3.77 7.01
N ASN A 29 -26.36 -3.75 6.12
CA ASN A 29 -26.16 -3.68 4.68
C ASN A 29 -26.76 -2.36 4.17
N TYR A 30 -25.91 -1.48 3.64
CA TYR A 30 -26.30 -0.14 3.23
C TYR A 30 -26.82 -0.06 1.79
N GLN A 31 -26.85 -1.18 1.04
CA GLN A 31 -27.38 -1.18 -0.31
C GLN A 31 -28.91 -1.38 -0.35
N GLU A 32 -29.63 -0.33 -0.71
CA GLU A 32 -31.04 -0.43 -1.09
C GLU A 32 -31.24 -1.23 -2.38
N TYR A 33 -32.44 -1.79 -2.56
CA TYR A 33 -32.74 -2.54 -3.78
C TYR A 33 -32.72 -1.64 -5.03
N ASN A 34 -31.81 -1.91 -5.96
CA ASN A 34 -31.70 -1.18 -7.22
C ASN A 34 -31.25 -2.11 -8.36
N GLU A 35 -31.94 -2.05 -9.51
CA GLU A 35 -31.44 -2.66 -10.74
C GLU A 35 -30.71 -1.60 -11.59
N VAL A 36 -29.42 -1.80 -11.83
CA VAL A 36 -28.57 -0.88 -12.59
C VAL A 36 -27.82 -1.61 -13.70
N LYS A 37 -27.17 -0.84 -14.58
CA LYS A 37 -26.30 -1.38 -15.62
C LYS A 37 -24.86 -1.49 -15.13
N ALA A 38 -24.21 -2.58 -15.47
CA ALA A 38 -22.75 -2.69 -15.49
C ALA A 38 -22.33 -2.96 -16.93
N TYR A 39 -21.27 -2.30 -17.35
CA TYR A 39 -20.77 -2.41 -18.71
C TYR A 39 -19.54 -3.31 -18.74
N SER A 40 -19.18 -3.80 -19.93
CA SER A 40 -17.85 -4.34 -20.17
C SER A 40 -16.78 -3.34 -19.71
N THR A 41 -15.64 -3.80 -19.18
CA THR A 41 -14.49 -3.00 -18.68
C THR A 41 -14.80 -1.98 -17.57
N ASP A 42 -15.91 -2.13 -16.88
CA ASP A 42 -16.17 -1.39 -15.65
C ASP A 42 -15.23 -1.91 -14.56
N PHE A 43 -14.75 -1.00 -13.71
CA PHE A 43 -14.00 -1.32 -12.50
C PHE A 43 -14.63 -0.64 -11.30
N ASP A 44 -14.30 -1.15 -10.10
CA ASP A 44 -14.84 -0.69 -8.81
C ASP A 44 -16.37 -0.61 -8.76
N LEU A 45 -17.05 -1.57 -9.39
CA LEU A 45 -18.49 -1.68 -9.26
C LEU A 45 -18.81 -2.18 -7.85
N LEU A 46 -19.33 -1.32 -6.98
CA LEU A 46 -19.73 -1.67 -5.63
C LEU A 46 -20.87 -2.70 -5.63
N VAL A 47 -20.57 -3.94 -5.25
CA VAL A 47 -21.54 -5.05 -5.23
C VAL A 47 -21.96 -5.47 -3.82
N LEU A 48 -21.20 -5.14 -2.78
CA LEU A 48 -21.59 -5.24 -1.36
C LEU A 48 -21.04 -4.05 -0.59
N ASP A 49 -21.84 -3.58 0.37
CA ASP A 49 -21.54 -2.48 1.29
C ASP A 49 -22.11 -2.90 2.64
N VAL A 50 -21.22 -3.33 3.54
CA VAL A 50 -21.61 -3.96 4.80
C VAL A 50 -20.78 -3.48 5.97
N VAL A 51 -21.41 -3.33 7.14
CA VAL A 51 -20.70 -3.06 8.40
C VAL A 51 -20.86 -4.26 9.32
N ILE A 52 -19.73 -4.86 9.71
CA ILE A 52 -19.69 -5.85 10.78
C ILE A 52 -19.80 -5.07 12.10
N LEU A 53 -20.91 -5.24 12.83
CA LEU A 53 -21.10 -4.62 14.13
C LEU A 53 -20.32 -5.40 15.20
N ASP A 54 -19.22 -4.87 15.71
CA ASP A 54 -18.59 -5.44 16.91
C ASP A 54 -19.43 -5.10 18.16
N ASN A 55 -20.33 -6.02 18.52
CA ASN A 55 -21.15 -5.94 19.74
C ASN A 55 -20.45 -6.57 20.97
N SER A 56 -19.23 -7.09 20.81
CA SER A 56 -18.49 -7.75 21.89
C SER A 56 -17.83 -6.76 22.85
N GLY A 57 -17.47 -5.57 22.34
CA GLY A 57 -16.81 -4.50 23.08
C GLY A 57 -15.29 -4.66 23.20
N GLU A 58 -14.70 -5.60 22.46
CA GLU A 58 -13.27 -5.87 22.37
C GLU A 58 -12.88 -5.97 20.89
N PRO A 59 -11.71 -5.47 20.48
CA PRO A 59 -11.27 -5.58 19.09
C PRO A 59 -11.05 -7.05 18.70
N ASP A 60 -11.18 -7.34 17.41
CA ASP A 60 -10.96 -8.67 16.82
C ASP A 60 -10.11 -8.55 15.55
N VAL A 61 -9.81 -9.66 14.88
CA VAL A 61 -9.04 -9.68 13.64
C VAL A 61 -9.79 -10.48 12.58
N LEU A 62 -10.03 -9.84 11.43
CA LEU A 62 -10.62 -10.48 10.26
C LEU A 62 -9.62 -11.44 9.61
N GLN A 63 -10.01 -12.71 9.45
CA GLN A 63 -9.15 -13.78 8.91
C GLN A 63 -9.60 -14.28 7.54
N ALA A 64 -10.92 -14.36 7.30
CA ALA A 64 -11.45 -14.70 5.98
C ALA A 64 -12.86 -14.16 5.74
N VAL A 65 -13.17 -13.92 4.47
CA VAL A 65 -14.51 -13.58 3.98
C VAL A 65 -14.80 -14.36 2.71
N THR A 66 -15.98 -14.98 2.62
CA THR A 66 -16.45 -15.60 1.37
C THR A 66 -17.63 -14.83 0.79
N VAL A 67 -17.58 -14.57 -0.52
CA VAL A 67 -18.64 -13.88 -1.26
C VAL A 67 -19.10 -14.69 -2.46
N ASN A 68 -20.38 -14.59 -2.79
CA ASN A 68 -20.99 -15.37 -3.86
C ASN A 68 -21.86 -14.51 -4.78
N ASN A 69 -21.75 -14.71 -6.10
CA ASN A 69 -22.69 -14.15 -7.07
C ASN A 69 -23.93 -15.06 -7.16
N THR A 70 -25.08 -14.54 -6.76
CA THR A 70 -26.37 -15.27 -6.76
C THR A 70 -27.03 -15.35 -8.13
N ARG A 71 -26.52 -14.60 -9.12
CA ARG A 71 -27.07 -14.47 -10.48
C ARG A 71 -26.25 -15.25 -11.50
N ASP A 72 -26.50 -15.03 -12.80
CA ASP A 72 -26.05 -15.88 -13.89
C ASP A 72 -24.76 -15.43 -14.59
N ALA A 73 -24.24 -14.23 -14.29
CA ALA A 73 -22.91 -13.82 -14.70
C ALA A 73 -21.83 -14.74 -14.13
N ASN A 74 -20.78 -15.00 -14.92
CA ASN A 74 -19.75 -15.98 -14.59
C ASN A 74 -18.33 -15.50 -14.98
N ASN A 75 -17.40 -16.44 -15.16
CA ASN A 75 -16.00 -16.15 -15.54
C ASN A 75 -15.82 -15.36 -16.84
N ASP A 76 -16.76 -15.54 -17.76
CA ASP A 76 -16.72 -14.89 -19.06
C ASP A 76 -17.11 -13.40 -18.94
N ASP A 77 -17.59 -12.99 -17.76
CA ASP A 77 -18.17 -11.67 -17.51
C ASP A 77 -17.42 -10.88 -16.42
N ILE A 78 -16.88 -11.58 -15.41
CA ILE A 78 -16.23 -10.99 -14.23
C ILE A 78 -14.71 -11.22 -14.36
N GLU A 79 -13.94 -10.14 -14.33
CA GLU A 79 -12.47 -10.16 -14.34
C GLU A 79 -11.95 -10.38 -12.92
N LYS A 80 -12.37 -9.53 -11.97
CA LYS A 80 -11.90 -9.55 -10.58
C LYS A 80 -13.04 -9.24 -9.61
N VAL A 81 -12.87 -9.74 -8.39
CA VAL A 81 -13.65 -9.34 -7.22
C VAL A 81 -12.65 -8.92 -6.15
N ILE A 82 -12.84 -7.76 -5.55
CA ILE A 82 -11.87 -7.13 -4.65
C ILE A 82 -12.59 -6.79 -3.34
N LEU A 83 -11.95 -7.10 -2.22
CA LEU A 83 -12.41 -6.76 -0.87
C LEU A 83 -11.67 -5.52 -0.39
N TRP A 84 -12.41 -4.62 0.27
CA TRP A 84 -11.91 -3.37 0.80
C TRP A 84 -12.41 -3.17 2.22
N ALA A 85 -11.61 -2.47 3.02
CA ALA A 85 -12.04 -1.86 4.26
C ALA A 85 -12.09 -0.33 4.07
N ASP A 86 -13.08 0.29 4.71
CA ASP A 86 -13.22 1.74 4.75
C ASP A 86 -11.97 2.40 5.36
N ASN A 87 -11.65 3.61 4.89
CA ASN A 87 -10.47 4.37 5.34
C ASN A 87 -10.75 5.28 6.55
N GLY A 88 -11.98 5.27 7.07
CA GLY A 88 -12.44 6.05 8.22
C GLY A 88 -13.38 7.21 7.88
N ASP A 89 -13.80 7.37 6.62
CA ASP A 89 -14.73 8.42 6.20
C ASP A 89 -16.17 7.97 5.96
N ASP A 90 -16.45 6.66 6.14
CA ASP A 90 -17.75 6.02 5.95
C ASP A 90 -18.33 6.20 4.53
N LEU A 91 -17.47 6.34 3.51
CA LEU A 91 -17.85 6.51 2.11
C LEU A 91 -17.12 5.55 1.19
N TRP A 92 -17.87 4.80 0.38
CA TRP A 92 -17.25 4.06 -0.72
C TRP A 92 -16.70 5.00 -1.81
N GLN A 93 -15.39 4.96 -2.05
CA GLN A 93 -14.77 5.59 -3.23
C GLN A 93 -14.02 4.61 -4.13
N GLY A 94 -13.51 3.50 -3.60
CA GLY A 94 -12.68 2.53 -4.31
C GLY A 94 -11.34 3.11 -4.80
N TYR A 95 -10.69 2.43 -5.74
CA TYR A 95 -9.45 2.85 -6.42
C TYR A 95 -8.36 3.44 -5.51
N MET A 96 -7.83 2.63 -4.58
CA MET A 96 -6.75 3.01 -3.65
C MET A 96 -7.09 4.15 -2.66
N ILE A 97 -8.34 4.63 -2.63
CA ILE A 97 -8.82 5.56 -1.60
C ILE A 97 -9.25 4.77 -0.36
N ASP A 98 -10.03 3.69 -0.57
CA ASP A 98 -10.31 2.68 0.44
C ASP A 98 -9.14 1.69 0.59
N ASN A 99 -9.00 1.09 1.77
CA ASN A 99 -7.95 0.12 2.06
C ASN A 99 -8.23 -1.21 1.35
N THR A 100 -7.44 -1.56 0.34
CA THR A 100 -7.58 -2.86 -0.36
C THR A 100 -7.13 -4.01 0.55
N LEU A 101 -8.03 -4.96 0.82
CA LEU A 101 -7.70 -6.20 1.55
C LEU A 101 -7.24 -7.33 0.62
N GLY A 102 -7.55 -7.23 -0.67
CA GLY A 102 -6.98 -8.10 -1.71
C GLY A 102 -7.97 -8.51 -2.79
N GLU A 103 -7.44 -9.20 -3.81
CA GLU A 103 -8.24 -9.83 -4.86
C GLU A 103 -8.73 -11.21 -4.42
N GLY A 104 -10.01 -11.49 -4.64
CA GLY A 104 -10.63 -12.73 -4.21
C GLY A 104 -10.16 -13.92 -5.05
N VAL A 105 -9.78 -15.00 -4.38
CA VAL A 105 -9.47 -16.27 -5.03
C VAL A 105 -10.79 -16.98 -5.35
N ARG A 106 -11.00 -17.24 -6.64
CA ARG A 106 -12.20 -17.93 -7.07
C ARG A 106 -12.11 -19.43 -6.81
N VAL A 107 -13.07 -19.96 -6.06
CA VAL A 107 -13.08 -21.38 -5.63
C VAL A 107 -14.14 -22.21 -6.35
N ASP A 108 -15.18 -21.60 -6.90
CA ASP A 108 -16.17 -22.28 -7.75
C ASP A 108 -16.74 -21.36 -8.84
N PHE A 109 -17.79 -21.78 -9.54
CA PHE A 109 -18.38 -21.00 -10.63
C PHE A 109 -18.89 -19.62 -10.22
N ARG A 110 -19.18 -19.38 -8.94
CA ARG A 110 -19.84 -18.17 -8.43
C ARG A 110 -19.27 -17.65 -7.11
N ARG A 111 -18.36 -18.35 -6.44
CA ARG A 111 -17.78 -17.96 -5.14
C ARG A 111 -16.34 -17.50 -5.25
N TRP A 112 -16.04 -16.44 -4.51
CA TRP A 112 -14.71 -15.92 -4.23
C TRP A 112 -14.43 -15.97 -2.73
N VAL A 113 -13.16 -16.18 -2.39
CA VAL A 113 -12.65 -16.26 -1.03
C VAL A 113 -11.54 -15.23 -0.88
N PHE A 114 -11.60 -14.50 0.21
CA PHE A 114 -10.50 -13.70 0.74
C PHE A 114 -10.05 -14.43 2.00
N SER A 115 -8.87 -15.03 1.97
CA SER A 115 -8.28 -15.77 3.09
C SER A 115 -6.94 -15.15 3.47
N ASP A 116 -6.34 -15.64 4.55
CA ASP A 116 -5.05 -15.17 5.05
C ASP A 116 -5.06 -13.66 5.35
N LEU A 117 -6.24 -13.16 5.71
CA LEU A 117 -6.42 -11.79 6.15
C LEU A 117 -5.85 -11.65 7.57
N ASN A 118 -5.30 -10.47 7.84
CA ASN A 118 -4.86 -10.07 9.15
C ASN A 118 -5.18 -8.57 9.30
N TYR A 119 -6.49 -8.28 9.40
CA TYR A 119 -6.99 -6.91 9.42
C TYR A 119 -7.81 -6.66 10.68
N ASP A 120 -7.47 -5.59 11.40
CA ASP A 120 -8.10 -5.26 12.67
C ASP A 120 -9.58 -4.91 12.48
N ILE A 121 -10.44 -5.51 13.32
CA ILE A 121 -11.83 -5.11 13.53
C ILE A 121 -11.84 -4.25 14.80
N PRO A 122 -11.94 -2.92 14.69
CA PRO A 122 -11.88 -2.05 15.86
C PRO A 122 -13.18 -2.13 16.68
N VAL A 123 -13.09 -1.69 17.93
CA VAL A 123 -14.26 -1.51 18.80
C VAL A 123 -15.18 -0.48 18.14
N GLY A 124 -16.37 -0.92 17.75
CA GLY A 124 -17.32 -0.12 16.96
C GLY A 124 -17.66 -0.73 15.59
N GLY A 125 -16.91 -1.73 15.16
CA GLY A 125 -17.18 -2.49 13.95
C GLY A 125 -16.24 -2.16 12.78
N LEU A 126 -16.37 -2.92 11.70
CA LEU A 126 -15.58 -2.77 10.49
C LEU A 126 -16.49 -2.63 9.28
N HIS A 127 -16.34 -1.53 8.56
CA HIS A 127 -17.03 -1.29 7.30
C HIS A 127 -16.24 -1.90 6.14
N LEU A 128 -16.87 -2.84 5.45
CA LEU A 128 -16.32 -3.58 4.33
C LEU A 128 -17.08 -3.29 3.04
N TYR A 129 -16.33 -3.19 1.95
CA TYR A 129 -16.86 -3.07 0.61
C TYR A 129 -16.37 -4.22 -0.26
N VAL A 130 -17.22 -4.66 -1.19
CA VAL A 130 -16.82 -5.60 -2.24
C VAL A 130 -17.10 -4.97 -3.58
N SER A 131 -16.09 -4.98 -4.45
CA SER A 131 -16.23 -4.43 -5.80
C SER A 131 -15.93 -5.46 -6.87
N VAL A 132 -16.50 -5.26 -8.06
CA VAL A 132 -16.26 -6.08 -9.24
C VAL A 132 -15.59 -5.28 -10.35
N GLU A 133 -14.61 -5.88 -11.02
CA GLU A 133 -14.17 -5.50 -12.36
C GLU A 133 -14.76 -6.46 -13.40
N THR A 134 -15.32 -5.92 -14.49
CA THR A 134 -15.89 -6.73 -15.57
C THR A 134 -14.89 -6.97 -16.69
N LYS A 135 -15.08 -8.09 -17.40
CA LYS A 135 -14.27 -8.45 -18.57
C LYS A 135 -14.37 -7.41 -19.68
N THR A 136 -13.38 -7.43 -20.58
CA THR A 136 -13.37 -6.60 -21.80
C THR A 136 -14.53 -6.88 -22.75
N THR A 137 -15.14 -8.06 -22.62
CA THR A 137 -16.36 -8.43 -23.31
C THR A 137 -17.18 -9.26 -22.34
N VAL A 138 -18.46 -8.91 -22.20
CA VAL A 138 -19.39 -9.58 -21.29
C VAL A 138 -20.56 -10.18 -22.07
N ASN A 139 -21.33 -11.07 -21.46
CA ASN A 139 -22.57 -11.56 -22.04
C ASN A 139 -23.73 -10.63 -21.65
N THR A 140 -24.18 -9.82 -22.61
CA THR A 140 -25.28 -8.87 -22.39
C THR A 140 -26.53 -9.58 -21.84
N ASN A 141 -27.18 -8.94 -20.87
CA ASN A 141 -28.35 -9.39 -20.11
C ASN A 141 -28.11 -10.43 -19.01
N ARG A 142 -26.90 -10.98 -18.86
CA ARG A 142 -26.56 -11.68 -17.61
C ARG A 142 -26.55 -10.68 -16.46
N LYS A 143 -26.80 -11.17 -15.24
CA LYS A 143 -26.92 -10.37 -14.05
C LYS A 143 -25.88 -10.75 -13.00
N MET A 144 -25.55 -9.79 -12.14
CA MET A 144 -24.78 -9.97 -10.91
C MET A 144 -25.60 -9.48 -9.72
N GLN A 145 -25.52 -10.20 -8.61
CA GLN A 145 -25.95 -9.73 -7.29
C GLN A 145 -25.17 -10.54 -6.26
N PHE A 146 -24.40 -9.85 -5.43
CA PHE A 146 -23.48 -10.50 -4.51
C PHE A 146 -24.10 -10.70 -3.13
N GLU A 147 -23.59 -11.68 -2.41
CA GLU A 147 -23.91 -11.94 -1.01
C GLU A 147 -22.66 -12.36 -0.24
N ILE A 148 -22.68 -12.17 1.06
CA ILE A 148 -21.84 -12.91 2.01
C ILE A 148 -22.62 -14.17 2.40
N ASP A 149 -22.03 -15.34 2.18
CA ASP A 149 -22.65 -16.63 2.55
C ASP A 149 -22.92 -16.68 4.07
N ALA A 150 -23.98 -17.37 4.50
CA ALA A 150 -24.12 -17.77 5.91
C ALA A 150 -22.95 -18.68 6.33
N LEU A 151 -22.59 -18.63 7.62
CA LEU A 151 -21.52 -19.41 8.22
C LEU A 151 -21.75 -20.90 7.96
N SER A 152 -20.75 -21.53 7.37
CA SER A 152 -20.64 -22.97 7.22
C SER A 152 -19.19 -23.33 7.50
N ASP A 153 -18.96 -23.81 8.72
CA ASP A 153 -17.70 -24.37 9.17
C ASP A 153 -17.84 -25.90 9.22
N GLY A 154 -17.17 -26.57 8.29
CA GLY A 154 -17.39 -28.00 8.03
C GLY A 154 -16.87 -28.92 9.13
N ASP A 155 -15.80 -28.53 9.82
CA ASP A 155 -15.19 -29.32 10.89
C ASP A 155 -15.37 -28.70 12.29
N ASN A 156 -15.94 -27.50 12.34
CA ASN A 156 -16.36 -26.80 13.54
C ASN A 156 -15.16 -26.45 14.46
N ASP A 157 -14.01 -26.14 13.86
CA ASP A 157 -12.79 -25.73 14.56
C ASP A 157 -12.68 -24.20 14.75
N GLY A 158 -13.56 -23.42 14.11
CA GLY A 158 -13.60 -21.97 14.20
C GLY A 158 -12.57 -21.26 13.33
N VAL A 159 -11.83 -21.98 12.49
CA VAL A 159 -10.81 -21.46 11.58
C VAL A 159 -11.27 -21.64 10.14
N TYR A 160 -10.94 -20.70 9.27
CA TYR A 160 -11.26 -20.86 7.86
C TYR A 160 -10.49 -22.04 7.24
N ASN A 161 -11.20 -22.98 6.60
CA ASN A 161 -10.63 -24.00 5.73
C ASN A 161 -11.25 -23.96 4.34
N SER A 162 -10.58 -24.63 3.39
CA SER A 162 -11.08 -24.75 2.01
C SER A 162 -12.44 -25.47 1.99
N GLY A 163 -13.47 -24.74 1.55
CA GLY A 163 -14.85 -25.22 1.48
C GLY A 163 -15.78 -24.57 2.50
N ASP A 164 -15.22 -23.93 3.52
CA ASP A 164 -15.97 -23.15 4.49
C ASP A 164 -16.50 -21.85 3.90
N LYS A 165 -17.47 -21.25 4.60
CA LYS A 165 -18.21 -20.08 4.14
C LYS A 165 -18.57 -19.16 5.28
N GLY A 166 -18.73 -17.88 4.96
CA GLY A 166 -19.03 -16.80 5.89
C GLY A 166 -17.83 -15.91 6.12
N ILE A 167 -17.81 -15.30 7.29
CA ILE A 167 -16.77 -14.43 7.83
C ILE A 167 -16.13 -15.15 9.00
N PHE A 168 -14.81 -15.24 8.97
CA PHE A 168 -13.99 -15.85 10.00
C PHE A 168 -13.12 -14.80 10.65
N VAL A 169 -13.05 -14.84 11.98
CA VAL A 169 -12.30 -13.89 12.81
C VAL A 169 -11.52 -14.63 13.89
N GLU A 170 -10.47 -14.00 14.41
CA GLU A 170 -9.52 -14.63 15.34
C GLU A 170 -10.18 -15.11 16.64
N SER A 171 -11.18 -14.38 17.15
CA SER A 171 -11.88 -14.76 18.37
C SER A 171 -12.82 -15.98 18.20
N THR A 172 -12.98 -16.49 16.97
CA THR A 172 -13.82 -17.64 16.59
C THR A 172 -15.33 -17.44 16.69
N ASN A 173 -15.80 -16.22 16.98
CA ASN A 173 -17.23 -15.86 16.95
C ASN A 173 -17.74 -15.60 15.50
N ASN A 174 -17.28 -16.42 14.56
CA ASN A 174 -17.52 -16.36 13.11
C ASN A 174 -19.01 -16.17 12.76
N GLY A 175 -19.33 -15.65 11.59
CA GLY A 175 -20.72 -15.42 11.21
C GLY A 175 -20.91 -15.03 9.75
N PRO A 176 -22.13 -14.67 9.31
CA PRO A 176 -23.37 -14.71 10.07
C PRO A 176 -23.93 -16.13 10.21
N SER A 177 -24.43 -16.52 11.38
CA SER A 177 -24.83 -17.92 11.68
C SER A 177 -26.21 -18.38 11.19
N ASP A 178 -27.07 -17.44 10.81
CA ASP A 178 -28.51 -17.67 10.58
C ASP A 178 -28.93 -17.46 9.10
N ALA A 179 -28.34 -16.49 8.41
CA ALA A 179 -28.69 -16.15 7.03
C ALA A 179 -27.56 -15.43 6.28
N SER A 180 -27.52 -15.60 4.95
CA SER A 180 -26.63 -14.85 4.06
C SER A 180 -27.00 -13.37 4.01
N ILE A 181 -26.00 -12.49 3.85
CA ILE A 181 -26.20 -11.05 3.64
C ILE A 181 -26.23 -10.77 2.15
N VAL A 182 -27.42 -10.59 1.58
CA VAL A 182 -27.60 -10.36 0.15
C VAL A 182 -27.61 -8.86 -0.15
N SER A 183 -26.78 -8.42 -1.07
CA SER A 183 -26.79 -7.04 -1.58
C SER A 183 -28.17 -6.65 -2.13
N GLY A 184 -28.61 -5.42 -1.87
CA GLY A 184 -29.78 -4.86 -2.56
C GLY A 184 -29.54 -4.61 -4.05
N GLN A 185 -28.29 -4.46 -4.49
CA GLN A 185 -27.95 -4.05 -5.84
C GLN A 185 -27.89 -5.23 -6.81
N VAL A 186 -28.56 -5.08 -7.95
CA VAL A 186 -28.53 -6.02 -9.07
C VAL A 186 -27.98 -5.32 -10.29
N TYR A 187 -26.88 -5.83 -10.84
CA TYR A 187 -26.30 -5.33 -12.08
C TYR A 187 -26.77 -6.18 -13.26
N THR A 188 -27.23 -5.55 -14.34
CA THR A 188 -27.44 -6.19 -15.63
C THR A 188 -26.31 -5.81 -16.58
N LEU A 189 -25.59 -6.82 -17.08
CA LEU A 189 -24.42 -6.65 -17.93
C LEU A 189 -24.79 -6.19 -19.35
N GLU A 190 -23.96 -5.33 -19.91
CA GLU A 190 -24.13 -4.83 -21.27
C GLU A 190 -22.79 -4.47 -21.91
N ASN A 191 -22.49 -4.99 -23.10
CA ASN A 191 -21.34 -4.49 -23.86
C ASN A 191 -21.62 -3.06 -24.33
N ARG A 192 -20.64 -2.17 -24.13
CA ARG A 192 -20.72 -0.78 -24.57
C ARG A 192 -19.43 -0.36 -25.26
N THR A 193 -19.55 0.55 -26.22
CA THR A 193 -18.44 1.09 -27.03
C THR A 193 -18.17 2.57 -26.76
N ASN A 194 -19.05 3.24 -26.01
CA ASN A 194 -18.93 4.65 -25.67
C ASN A 194 -18.78 4.80 -24.16
N ASP A 195 -17.75 5.52 -23.75
CA ASP A 195 -17.52 5.90 -22.36
C ASP A 195 -18.20 7.23 -22.02
N PHE A 196 -18.88 7.28 -20.87
CA PHE A 196 -19.56 8.46 -20.36
C PHE A 196 -19.24 8.71 -18.88
N LEU A 197 -18.30 7.95 -18.33
CA LEU A 197 -17.92 8.04 -16.92
C LEU A 197 -16.56 8.71 -16.85
N ALA A 198 -16.39 9.50 -15.79
CA ALA A 198 -15.12 10.16 -15.57
C ALA A 198 -14.07 9.15 -15.08
N PRO A 199 -12.77 9.40 -15.34
CA PRO A 199 -11.70 8.68 -14.69
C PRO A 199 -11.79 8.83 -13.17
N LYS A 200 -11.24 7.85 -12.45
CA LYS A 200 -10.93 7.96 -11.03
C LYS A 200 -9.49 8.43 -10.84
N VAL A 201 -9.26 9.16 -9.76
CA VAL A 201 -7.96 9.71 -9.38
C VAL A 201 -7.82 9.61 -7.87
N ASN A 202 -6.64 9.19 -7.41
CA ASN A 202 -6.25 9.17 -6.00
C ASN A 202 -4.98 10.01 -5.80
N ILE A 203 -4.83 10.61 -4.62
CA ILE A 203 -3.59 11.20 -4.13
C ILE A 203 -3.01 10.24 -3.08
N GLU A 204 -1.75 9.84 -3.23
CA GLU A 204 -1.17 8.76 -2.45
C GLU A 204 -0.27 9.25 -1.30
N ASN A 205 0.40 10.39 -1.48
CA ASN A 205 1.51 10.79 -0.61
C ASN A 205 1.14 11.85 0.43
N ILE A 206 -0.13 12.24 0.50
CA ILE A 206 -0.66 13.18 1.50
C ILE A 206 -2.03 12.73 1.98
N ILE A 207 -2.32 13.03 3.24
CA ILE A 207 -3.59 12.79 3.92
C ILE A 207 -4.22 14.11 4.40
N ASP A 208 -5.54 14.12 4.56
CA ASP A 208 -6.28 15.27 5.10
C ASP A 208 -5.91 15.51 6.56
N GLY A 209 -5.72 16.78 6.93
CA GLY A 209 -5.15 17.21 8.21
C GLY A 209 -3.65 16.94 8.38
N GLY A 210 -2.96 16.38 7.38
CA GLY A 210 -1.55 16.06 7.47
C GLY A 210 -0.65 17.29 7.63
N VAL A 211 0.45 17.15 8.37
CA VAL A 211 1.46 18.21 8.57
C VAL A 211 2.75 17.81 7.87
N TYR A 212 3.28 18.70 7.03
CA TYR A 212 4.48 18.44 6.23
C TYR A 212 5.45 19.62 6.33
N GLU A 213 6.75 19.33 6.25
CA GLU A 213 7.79 20.35 6.25
C GLU A 213 8.01 20.89 4.83
N LEU A 214 8.20 22.21 4.71
CA LEU A 214 8.62 22.84 3.47
C LEU A 214 10.09 22.51 3.20
N GLY A 215 10.31 21.59 2.25
CA GLY A 215 11.60 21.40 1.61
C GLY A 215 11.82 22.35 0.42
N ASP A 216 12.85 22.07 -0.38
CA ASP A 216 13.13 22.81 -1.63
C ASP A 216 12.00 22.70 -2.66
N SER A 217 11.21 21.62 -2.61
CA SER A 217 9.95 21.48 -3.34
C SER A 217 8.98 20.58 -2.59
N PHE A 218 7.68 20.89 -2.70
CA PHE A 218 6.60 20.02 -2.24
C PHE A 218 6.05 19.25 -3.44
N ILE A 219 5.86 17.95 -3.28
CA ILE A 219 5.41 17.07 -4.36
C ILE A 219 4.06 16.49 -3.97
N VAL A 220 3.12 16.49 -4.91
CA VAL A 220 1.88 15.73 -4.82
C VAL A 220 1.94 14.65 -5.89
N GLU A 221 1.69 13.41 -5.51
CA GLU A 221 1.71 12.27 -6.42
C GLU A 221 0.53 11.35 -6.15
N GLY A 222 0.20 10.55 -7.15
CA GLY A 222 -0.92 9.65 -7.05
C GLY A 222 -1.17 8.90 -8.34
N TYR A 223 -2.33 8.25 -8.39
CA TYR A 223 -2.70 7.37 -9.49
C TYR A 223 -3.99 7.83 -10.16
N SER A 224 -4.18 7.46 -11.42
CA SER A 224 -5.47 7.64 -12.09
C SER A 224 -5.78 6.45 -12.98
N LYS A 225 -7.07 6.11 -13.11
CA LYS A 225 -7.54 5.04 -13.98
C LYS A 225 -8.87 5.41 -14.59
N ASP A 226 -9.00 5.06 -15.85
CA ASP A 226 -10.21 5.24 -16.64
C ASP A 226 -10.84 3.88 -16.98
N ARG A 227 -12.12 3.88 -17.39
CA ARG A 227 -12.82 2.66 -17.82
C ARG A 227 -12.43 2.30 -19.26
N MET A 228 -12.87 1.13 -19.76
CA MET A 228 -12.77 0.78 -21.19
C MET A 228 -11.39 0.52 -21.79
N GLN A 229 -10.36 0.23 -20.97
CA GLN A 229 -8.96 0.34 -21.44
C GLN A 229 -8.65 1.73 -22.00
N GLY A 230 -9.51 2.69 -21.64
CA GLY A 230 -9.33 4.11 -21.84
C GLY A 230 -8.18 4.59 -20.98
N SER A 231 -7.94 5.87 -21.09
CA SER A 231 -6.72 6.44 -20.59
C SER A 231 -7.00 7.86 -20.19
N THR A 232 -6.53 8.26 -19.01
CA THR A 232 -6.59 9.66 -18.60
C THR A 232 -5.90 10.51 -19.66
N LYS A 233 -6.64 11.46 -20.22
CA LYS A 233 -6.15 12.37 -21.26
C LYS A 233 -5.30 13.46 -20.64
N PHE A 234 -5.76 14.04 -19.55
CA PHE A 234 -5.03 15.02 -18.78
C PHE A 234 -5.41 14.93 -17.30
N LEU A 235 -4.49 15.37 -16.45
CA LEU A 235 -4.68 15.52 -15.02
C LEU A 235 -4.08 16.85 -14.60
N GLN A 236 -4.83 17.60 -13.79
CA GLN A 236 -4.41 18.86 -13.21
C GLN A 236 -4.49 18.78 -11.69
N VAL A 237 -3.62 19.52 -11.01
CA VAL A 237 -3.58 19.64 -9.55
C VAL A 237 -3.73 21.10 -9.17
N SER A 238 -4.54 21.35 -8.15
CA SER A 238 -4.63 22.64 -7.48
C SER A 238 -4.05 22.50 -6.09
N VAL A 239 -3.09 23.36 -5.74
CA VAL A 239 -2.58 23.51 -4.38
C VAL A 239 -2.57 24.99 -4.05
N VAL A 240 -3.51 25.41 -3.22
CA VAL A 240 -3.77 26.82 -2.93
C VAL A 240 -3.90 27.03 -1.43
N PRO A 241 -3.67 28.25 -0.89
CA PRO A 241 -3.91 28.52 0.52
C PRO A 241 -5.34 28.15 0.94
N HIS A 242 -5.52 27.64 2.15
CA HIS A 242 -6.82 27.15 2.63
C HIS A 242 -7.93 28.22 2.49
N ASN A 243 -9.12 27.81 2.05
CA ASN A 243 -10.28 28.66 1.74
C ASN A 243 -10.05 29.68 0.59
N THR A 244 -9.21 29.34 -0.38
CA THR A 244 -9.07 30.13 -1.61
C THR A 244 -9.60 29.38 -2.83
N LEU A 245 -9.75 30.08 -3.96
CA LEU A 245 -10.24 29.45 -5.19
C LEU A 245 -9.14 28.57 -5.80
N ALA A 246 -9.54 27.39 -6.26
CA ALA A 246 -8.64 26.46 -6.94
C ALA A 246 -7.96 27.11 -8.16
N GLU A 247 -6.66 26.84 -8.29
CA GLU A 247 -5.83 27.21 -9.44
C GLU A 247 -5.23 25.94 -10.03
N TRP A 248 -5.60 25.61 -11.28
CA TRP A 248 -5.29 24.32 -11.88
C TRP A 248 -3.98 24.36 -12.67
N HIS A 249 -3.09 23.43 -12.37
CA HIS A 249 -1.82 23.24 -13.05
C HIS A 249 -1.69 21.83 -13.59
N ASP A 250 -1.11 21.67 -14.78
CA ASP A 250 -0.94 20.35 -15.39
C ASP A 250 0.03 19.48 -14.57
N ALA A 251 -0.40 18.27 -14.24
CA ALA A 251 0.49 17.25 -13.68
C ALA A 251 1.39 16.65 -14.77
N VAL A 252 2.48 16.02 -14.33
CA VAL A 252 3.36 15.21 -15.16
C VAL A 252 2.91 13.76 -15.07
N ALA A 253 2.67 13.15 -16.23
CA ALA A 253 2.48 11.71 -16.35
C ALA A 253 3.83 11.01 -16.16
N VAL A 254 4.02 10.36 -15.02
CA VAL A 254 5.22 9.54 -14.75
C VAL A 254 5.11 8.22 -15.48
N GLU A 255 3.91 7.63 -15.49
CA GLU A 255 3.55 6.50 -16.33
C GLU A 255 2.58 6.90 -17.44
N THR A 256 2.42 6.02 -18.43
CA THR A 256 1.57 6.28 -19.60
C THR A 256 0.16 6.65 -19.18
N ASN A 257 -0.38 7.72 -19.77
CA ASN A 257 -1.74 8.19 -19.55
C ASN A 257 -2.05 8.45 -18.06
N TYR A 258 -1.10 9.02 -17.32
CA TYR A 258 -1.28 9.39 -15.91
C TYR A 258 -1.68 8.22 -15.00
N ALA A 259 -1.35 6.98 -15.40
CA ALA A 259 -1.55 5.80 -14.54
C ALA A 259 -0.91 6.04 -13.18
N PHE A 260 0.31 6.59 -13.21
CA PHE A 260 0.97 7.27 -12.10
C PHE A 260 1.35 8.69 -12.54
N TRP A 261 1.08 9.67 -11.68
CA TRP A 261 1.25 11.09 -11.96
C TRP A 261 1.91 11.82 -10.80
N ARG A 262 2.57 12.94 -11.13
CA ARG A 262 3.28 13.78 -10.17
C ARG A 262 3.09 15.26 -10.49
N TYR A 263 2.94 16.09 -9.47
CA TYR A 263 2.98 17.54 -9.55
C TYR A 263 3.97 18.09 -8.53
N GLU A 264 4.99 18.80 -9.01
CA GLU A 264 5.98 19.46 -8.17
C GLU A 264 5.64 20.94 -8.06
N ILE A 265 5.49 21.41 -6.82
CA ILE A 265 5.00 22.74 -6.54
C ILE A 265 6.18 23.71 -6.46
N PRO A 266 6.22 24.76 -7.30
CA PRO A 266 7.42 25.59 -7.41
C PRO A 266 7.77 26.38 -6.15
N THR A 267 6.77 26.92 -5.46
CA THR A 267 6.93 27.71 -4.23
C THR A 267 5.64 27.70 -3.42
N LEU A 268 5.72 27.31 -2.15
CA LEU A 268 4.64 27.46 -1.18
C LEU A 268 5.13 28.22 0.06
N SER A 269 4.20 28.91 0.72
CA SER A 269 4.44 29.50 2.04
C SER A 269 4.00 28.54 3.13
N ALA A 270 4.52 28.68 4.35
CA ALA A 270 3.97 27.96 5.49
C ALA A 270 2.49 28.35 5.72
N GLY A 271 1.72 27.40 6.25
CA GLY A 271 0.28 27.54 6.52
C GLY A 271 -0.56 26.40 5.93
N GLU A 272 -1.87 26.51 6.13
CA GLU A 272 -2.83 25.55 5.60
C GLU A 272 -3.04 25.73 4.08
N HIS A 273 -3.09 24.62 3.35
CA HIS A 273 -3.31 24.57 1.91
C HIS A 273 -4.37 23.52 1.57
N ASP A 274 -5.22 23.85 0.60
CA ASP A 274 -6.19 22.94 0.00
C ASP A 274 -5.58 22.31 -1.26
N VAL A 275 -5.58 20.98 -1.31
CA VAL A 275 -5.11 20.18 -2.43
C VAL A 275 -6.27 19.45 -3.08
N GLN A 276 -6.37 19.55 -4.41
CA GLN A 276 -7.37 18.84 -5.21
C GLN A 276 -6.82 18.44 -6.57
N THR A 277 -7.43 17.44 -7.18
CA THR A 277 -7.14 17.01 -8.56
C THR A 277 -8.34 17.23 -9.47
N TYR A 278 -8.06 17.46 -10.76
CA TYR A 278 -9.04 17.51 -11.83
C TYR A 278 -8.57 16.62 -12.97
N VAL A 279 -9.39 15.62 -13.32
CA VAL A 279 -9.02 14.57 -14.27
C VAL A 279 -10.04 14.49 -15.40
N SER A 280 -9.57 14.17 -16.60
CA SER A 280 -10.42 13.98 -17.78
C SER A 280 -9.94 12.81 -18.62
N ASP A 281 -10.90 12.08 -19.21
CA ASP A 281 -10.63 11.11 -20.27
C ASP A 281 -10.58 11.77 -21.67
N TRP A 282 -10.51 10.95 -22.71
CA TRP A 282 -10.59 11.40 -24.11
C TRP A 282 -12.00 11.78 -24.57
N GLY A 283 -13.03 11.31 -23.86
CA GLY A 283 -14.44 11.67 -24.04
C GLY A 283 -14.81 13.02 -23.43
N TYR A 284 -13.91 13.64 -22.66
CA TYR A 284 -14.16 14.81 -21.81
C TYR A 284 -15.17 14.55 -20.68
N ASN A 285 -15.23 13.30 -20.20
CA ASN A 285 -15.83 12.99 -18.92
C ASN A 285 -14.81 13.37 -17.84
N THR A 286 -15.24 14.16 -16.85
CA THR A 286 -14.32 14.79 -15.90
C THR A 286 -14.75 14.58 -14.46
N ALA A 287 -13.76 14.44 -13.56
CA ALA A 287 -13.96 14.35 -12.12
C ALA A 287 -13.03 15.32 -11.39
N ILE A 288 -13.46 15.75 -10.20
CA ILE A 288 -12.67 16.52 -9.23
C ILE A 288 -12.62 15.69 -7.95
N SER A 289 -11.45 15.55 -7.33
CA SER A 289 -11.32 14.87 -6.03
C SER A 289 -11.90 15.70 -4.88
N ASP A 290 -12.10 15.06 -3.74
CA ASP A 290 -12.33 15.79 -2.49
C ASP A 290 -11.12 16.69 -2.16
N ILE A 291 -11.37 17.67 -1.28
CA ILE A 291 -10.35 18.58 -0.77
C ILE A 291 -9.54 17.85 0.30
N ILE A 292 -8.23 17.81 0.11
CA ILE A 292 -7.27 17.44 1.16
C ILE A 292 -6.69 18.73 1.73
N THR A 293 -6.93 18.99 3.01
CA THR A 293 -6.35 20.13 3.73
C THR A 293 -5.05 19.70 4.38
N ILE A 294 -3.94 20.32 4.02
CA ILE A 294 -2.63 20.04 4.62
C ILE A 294 -2.07 21.27 5.32
N THR A 295 -1.24 21.07 6.35
CA THR A 295 -0.47 22.15 6.98
C THR A 295 0.99 22.06 6.57
N LEU A 296 1.49 23.10 5.91
CA LEU A 296 2.91 23.24 5.59
C LEU A 296 3.61 24.05 6.68
N THR A 297 4.69 23.50 7.20
CA THR A 297 5.50 24.13 8.24
C THR A 297 6.83 24.57 7.66
N ASP A 298 7.34 25.72 8.09
CA ASP A 298 8.72 26.08 7.80
C ASP A 298 9.65 24.98 8.32
N PRO A 299 10.75 24.67 7.63
CA PRO A 299 11.71 23.71 8.14
C PRO A 299 12.16 24.17 9.52
N ILE A 300 12.20 23.23 10.47
CA ILE A 300 12.71 23.51 11.81
C ILE A 300 14.17 23.91 11.66
N VAL A 301 14.43 25.23 11.70
CA VAL A 301 15.78 25.72 11.90
C VAL A 301 16.10 25.37 13.34
N GLU A 302 16.84 24.28 13.55
CA GLU A 302 17.56 24.11 14.81
C GLU A 302 18.49 25.31 14.91
N LEU A 303 18.05 26.31 15.67
CA LEU A 303 18.91 27.42 16.05
C LEU A 303 19.96 26.78 16.93
N ASP A 304 21.13 26.52 16.34
CA ASP A 304 22.35 26.21 17.08
C ASP A 304 22.38 27.15 18.28
N GLU A 305 22.32 26.59 19.49
CA GLU A 305 22.45 27.37 20.73
C GLU A 305 23.65 28.29 20.54
N GLU A 306 23.45 29.60 20.73
CA GLU A 306 24.45 30.63 20.50
C GLU A 306 25.76 30.27 21.23
N VAL A 307 26.68 29.62 20.53
CA VAL A 307 27.95 29.17 21.10
C VAL A 307 28.75 30.44 21.35
N VAL A 308 28.85 30.82 22.62
CA VAL A 308 29.78 31.86 23.08
C VAL A 308 31.16 31.49 22.54
N PRO A 309 31.79 32.31 21.67
CA PRO A 309 32.96 31.88 20.92
C PRO A 309 34.13 31.67 21.88
N GLU A 310 34.56 30.41 22.02
CA GLU A 310 35.91 30.10 22.47
C GLU A 310 36.91 30.58 21.40
N PRO A 311 38.12 31.01 21.79
CA PRO A 311 39.09 31.57 20.85
C PRO A 311 39.47 30.53 19.78
N GLU A 312 39.34 30.94 18.51
CA GLU A 312 39.60 30.11 17.33
C GLU A 312 40.97 29.41 17.40
N PRO A 313 41.02 28.07 17.28
CA PRO A 313 42.26 27.39 16.96
C PRO A 313 42.60 27.61 15.48
N GLU A 314 43.87 27.87 15.18
CA GLU A 314 44.39 27.95 13.81
C GLU A 314 44.01 26.69 13.01
N ILE A 315 43.25 26.86 11.93
CA ILE A 315 42.90 25.79 11.00
C ILE A 315 44.11 25.53 10.10
N ILE A 316 44.78 24.40 10.34
CA ILE A 316 45.62 23.75 9.36
C ILE A 316 44.69 22.88 8.50
N PRO A 317 44.57 23.09 7.17
CA PRO A 317 43.73 22.23 6.35
C PRO A 317 44.29 20.80 6.37
N PRO A 318 43.47 19.78 6.66
CA PRO A 318 43.93 18.40 6.61
C PRO A 318 44.21 17.99 5.15
N ASP A 319 45.27 17.21 4.94
CA ASP A 319 45.52 16.54 3.67
C ASP A 319 44.33 15.60 3.35
N ALA A 320 43.95 15.49 2.07
CA ALA A 320 42.84 14.65 1.55
C ALA A 320 42.88 13.17 2.02
N ASN A 321 44.03 12.72 2.55
CA ASN A 321 44.22 11.39 3.11
C ASN A 321 43.56 11.18 4.49
N GLU A 322 43.10 12.23 5.17
CA GLU A 322 42.38 12.11 6.46
C GLU A 322 40.88 11.80 6.32
N TRP A 323 40.30 11.97 5.13
CA TRP A 323 38.88 11.71 4.85
C TRP A 323 38.59 10.31 4.29
N SER A 324 39.63 9.50 4.08
CA SER A 324 39.45 8.13 3.56
C SER A 324 38.73 7.24 4.59
N GLY A 325 37.64 6.62 4.16
CA GLY A 325 36.75 5.79 4.99
C GLY A 325 35.58 6.54 5.63
N ILE A 326 35.41 7.84 5.37
CA ILE A 326 34.36 8.67 5.99
C ILE A 326 33.12 8.72 5.11
N LEU A 327 31.95 8.68 5.74
CA LEU A 327 30.66 8.93 5.11
C LEU A 327 30.36 10.42 5.09
N VAL A 328 29.95 10.94 3.95
CA VAL A 328 29.69 12.37 3.78
C VAL A 328 28.43 12.63 2.96
N LYS A 329 27.82 13.80 3.18
CA LYS A 329 26.77 14.38 2.33
C LYS A 329 27.01 15.89 2.19
N THR A 330 26.27 16.53 1.27
CA THR A 330 26.18 17.99 1.19
C THR A 330 24.80 18.45 1.63
N GLU A 331 24.64 19.74 1.92
CA GLU A 331 23.32 20.33 2.21
C GLU A 331 22.40 20.29 0.98
N ALA A 332 22.97 20.37 -0.23
CA ALA A 332 22.22 20.50 -1.47
C ALA A 332 21.51 19.20 -1.91
N THR A 333 21.92 18.02 -1.41
CA THR A 333 21.31 16.75 -1.81
C THR A 333 21.34 15.73 -0.67
N PRO A 334 20.34 14.85 -0.56
CA PRO A 334 20.35 13.76 0.43
C PRO A 334 21.30 12.62 0.08
N ARG A 335 22.11 12.74 -0.99
CA ARG A 335 23.00 11.68 -1.43
C ARG A 335 24.14 11.47 -0.43
N VAL A 336 24.28 10.24 0.04
CA VAL A 336 25.38 9.82 0.92
C VAL A 336 26.49 9.21 0.07
N TYR A 337 27.72 9.63 0.33
CA TYR A 337 28.92 9.09 -0.32
C TYR A 337 29.87 8.51 0.72
N LEU A 338 30.53 7.41 0.39
CA LEU A 338 31.76 6.99 1.05
C LEU A 338 32.93 7.67 0.36
N LEU A 339 33.74 8.44 1.09
CA LEU A 339 35.02 8.93 0.60
C LEU A 339 36.07 7.86 0.86
N LYS A 340 36.81 7.47 -0.17
CA LYS A 340 37.91 6.52 -0.04
C LYS A 340 38.92 6.73 -1.16
N ASP A 341 40.18 6.93 -0.79
CA ASP A 341 41.30 7.09 -1.73
C ASP A 341 41.03 8.19 -2.79
N ASP A 342 40.62 9.39 -2.36
CA ASP A 342 40.24 10.55 -3.19
C ASP A 342 39.04 10.33 -4.15
N VAL A 343 38.27 9.27 -3.94
CA VAL A 343 37.09 8.92 -4.72
C VAL A 343 35.85 8.90 -3.84
N ARG A 344 34.74 9.45 -4.33
CA ARG A 344 33.43 9.38 -3.70
C ARG A 344 32.59 8.27 -4.33
N TYR A 345 32.03 7.37 -3.51
CA TYR A 345 31.20 6.25 -3.93
C TYR A 345 29.77 6.45 -3.43
N TRP A 346 28.79 6.53 -4.33
CA TRP A 346 27.42 6.88 -3.97
C TRP A 346 26.61 5.67 -3.51
N PHE A 347 25.88 5.82 -2.41
CA PHE A 347 24.79 4.91 -2.03
C PHE A 347 23.49 5.35 -2.68
N TYR A 348 23.10 4.70 -3.80
CA TYR A 348 21.93 5.14 -4.58
C TYR A 348 20.58 4.76 -3.96
N ASN A 349 20.56 3.89 -2.95
CA ASN A 349 19.39 3.62 -2.13
C ASN A 349 19.81 3.21 -0.70
N GLU A 350 18.86 3.28 0.24
CA GLU A 350 19.10 2.97 1.65
C GLU A 350 19.40 1.49 1.89
N ALA A 351 18.82 0.59 1.08
CA ALA A 351 19.06 -0.85 1.20
C ALA A 351 20.55 -1.20 1.00
N ILE A 352 21.30 -0.48 0.15
CA ILE A 352 22.76 -0.65 0.06
C ILE A 352 23.43 -0.08 1.30
N PHE A 353 23.04 1.11 1.75
CA PHE A 353 23.66 1.75 2.91
C PHE A 353 23.61 0.84 4.15
N TYR A 354 22.44 0.28 4.45
CA TYR A 354 22.23 -0.63 5.58
C TYR A 354 22.96 -1.97 5.48
N GLN A 355 23.52 -2.32 4.32
CA GLN A 355 24.43 -3.46 4.23
C GLN A 355 25.79 -3.15 4.85
N TYR A 356 26.22 -1.89 4.90
CA TYR A 356 27.55 -1.49 5.35
C TYR A 356 27.55 -0.76 6.70
N TYR A 357 26.45 -0.10 7.06
CA TYR A 357 26.33 0.73 8.26
C TYR A 357 24.97 0.53 8.92
N ASP A 358 24.91 0.65 10.24
CA ASP A 358 23.69 0.40 11.01
C ASP A 358 22.68 1.55 10.89
N ASP A 359 23.18 2.79 10.77
CA ASP A 359 22.38 4.02 10.67
C ASP A 359 23.21 5.16 10.04
N PHE A 360 22.55 6.31 9.81
CA PHE A 360 23.17 7.50 9.22
C PHE A 360 23.92 8.39 10.23
N SER A 361 24.08 7.98 11.49
CA SER A 361 24.64 8.84 12.55
C SER A 361 26.10 9.24 12.31
N THR A 362 26.81 8.47 11.48
CA THR A 362 28.23 8.70 11.15
C THR A 362 28.44 9.53 9.88
N VAL A 363 27.36 9.94 9.20
CA VAL A 363 27.45 10.75 7.98
C VAL A 363 27.76 12.20 8.33
N GLN A 364 28.88 12.70 7.81
CA GLN A 364 29.34 14.07 8.03
C GLN A 364 28.84 15.00 6.92
N LEU A 365 28.57 16.25 7.29
CA LEU A 365 28.22 17.29 6.32
C LEU A 365 29.50 17.96 5.82
N ILE A 366 29.70 17.99 4.49
CA ILE A 366 30.79 18.73 3.85
C ILE A 366 30.23 19.74 2.84
N SER A 367 31.01 20.78 2.52
CA SER A 367 30.61 21.77 1.52
C SER A 367 30.63 21.17 0.12
N SER A 368 29.85 21.76 -0.80
CA SER A 368 29.87 21.37 -2.22
C SER A 368 31.25 21.55 -2.85
N ASP A 369 31.99 22.58 -2.46
CA ASP A 369 33.35 22.84 -2.96
C ASP A 369 34.35 21.77 -2.47
N GLU A 370 34.20 21.27 -1.24
CA GLU A 370 35.00 20.17 -0.71
C GLU A 370 34.63 18.84 -1.40
N MET A 371 33.34 18.53 -1.51
CA MET A 371 32.84 17.35 -2.21
C MET A 371 33.30 17.29 -3.68
N ALA A 372 33.50 18.46 -4.31
CA ALA A 372 33.97 18.57 -5.69
C ALA A 372 35.47 18.22 -5.87
N GLN A 373 36.25 18.13 -4.79
CA GLN A 373 37.65 17.70 -4.84
C GLN A 373 37.81 16.18 -5.03
N TYR A 374 36.78 15.41 -4.67
CA TYR A 374 36.77 13.95 -4.79
C TYR A 374 36.23 13.51 -6.15
N ALA A 375 36.97 12.63 -6.83
CA ALA A 375 36.54 12.10 -8.12
C ALA A 375 35.32 11.18 -7.95
N GLU A 376 34.41 11.17 -8.92
CA GLU A 376 33.25 10.29 -8.89
C GLU A 376 33.66 8.85 -9.20
N GLY A 377 33.39 7.95 -8.25
CA GLY A 377 33.65 6.53 -8.37
C GLY A 377 32.49 5.78 -9.02
N LYS A 378 32.55 4.45 -8.93
CA LYS A 378 31.37 3.63 -9.17
C LYS A 378 30.43 3.74 -7.97
N ASP A 379 29.15 3.51 -8.19
CA ASP A 379 28.19 3.43 -7.09
C ASP A 379 28.53 2.26 -6.16
N MET A 380 28.14 2.40 -4.88
CA MET A 380 28.17 1.32 -3.91
C MET A 380 27.18 0.22 -4.32
N GLN A 381 27.58 -1.04 -4.13
CA GLN A 381 26.81 -2.20 -4.56
C GLN A 381 26.40 -3.07 -3.35
N MET A 382 25.37 -3.90 -3.49
CA MET A 382 24.88 -4.77 -2.40
C MET A 382 25.84 -5.93 -2.09
N LYS A 383 26.13 -6.18 -0.80
CA LYS A 383 27.10 -7.19 -0.39
C LYS A 383 26.88 -8.58 -1.03
N GLN A 384 27.97 -9.31 -1.21
CA GLN A 384 27.91 -10.72 -1.58
C GLN A 384 27.05 -11.51 -0.58
N GLY A 385 26.20 -12.40 -1.09
CA GLY A 385 25.24 -13.19 -0.32
C GLY A 385 23.89 -12.51 -0.13
N SER A 386 23.73 -11.22 -0.49
CA SER A 386 22.43 -10.56 -0.49
C SER A 386 21.53 -11.12 -1.58
N LEU A 387 20.24 -11.21 -1.27
CA LEU A 387 19.19 -11.51 -2.23
C LEU A 387 18.68 -10.22 -2.87
N ILE A 388 18.56 -10.23 -4.20
CA ILE A 388 18.06 -9.10 -4.96
C ILE A 388 16.99 -9.51 -5.97
N LYS A 389 16.06 -8.60 -6.25
CA LYS A 389 15.18 -8.68 -7.44
C LYS A 389 14.99 -7.32 -8.07
N ARG A 390 14.64 -7.32 -9.35
CA ARG A 390 14.14 -6.11 -10.02
C ARG A 390 12.78 -5.74 -9.44
N ILE A 391 12.47 -4.44 -9.40
CA ILE A 391 11.15 -3.97 -8.94
C ILE A 391 10.03 -4.61 -9.76
N ILE A 392 10.21 -4.70 -11.09
CA ILE A 392 9.20 -5.22 -12.02
C ILE A 392 9.45 -6.68 -12.47
N GLY A 393 10.41 -7.38 -11.85
CA GLY A 393 10.86 -8.70 -12.31
C GLY A 393 10.55 -9.81 -11.31
N PRO A 394 10.09 -10.99 -11.77
CA PRO A 394 9.74 -12.10 -10.88
C PRO A 394 10.96 -12.90 -10.39
N LYS A 395 12.13 -12.72 -11.00
CA LYS A 395 13.33 -13.51 -10.69
C LYS A 395 14.08 -12.92 -9.50
N VAL A 396 14.41 -13.78 -8.54
CA VAL A 396 15.26 -13.46 -7.38
C VAL A 396 16.66 -14.03 -7.62
N TYR A 397 17.68 -13.24 -7.30
CA TYR A 397 19.07 -13.65 -7.48
C TYR A 397 19.86 -13.52 -6.19
N GLU A 398 20.80 -14.45 -5.98
CA GLU A 398 21.88 -14.29 -5.03
C GLU A 398 23.03 -13.49 -5.68
N ILE A 399 23.61 -12.54 -4.96
CA ILE A 399 24.86 -11.89 -5.35
C ILE A 399 26.05 -12.79 -4.97
N GLY A 400 26.76 -13.28 -5.97
CA GLY A 400 28.01 -14.04 -5.86
C GLY A 400 29.27 -13.17 -5.93
N THR A 401 30.41 -13.81 -6.18
CA THR A 401 31.71 -13.13 -6.34
C THR A 401 31.74 -12.29 -7.61
N ASP A 402 32.53 -11.22 -7.62
CA ASP A 402 32.69 -10.29 -8.75
C ASP A 402 31.35 -9.72 -9.27
N TRP A 403 30.35 -9.59 -8.38
CA TRP A 403 29.02 -9.04 -8.67
C TRP A 403 28.26 -9.84 -9.73
N GLN A 404 28.57 -11.14 -9.81
CA GLN A 404 27.78 -12.09 -10.56
C GLN A 404 26.49 -12.36 -9.80
N ILE A 405 25.37 -12.43 -10.51
CA ILE A 405 24.08 -12.78 -9.91
C ILE A 405 23.64 -14.15 -10.40
N ARG A 406 23.21 -15.00 -9.49
CA ARG A 406 22.72 -16.34 -9.78
C ARG A 406 21.23 -16.41 -9.48
N TRP A 407 20.46 -16.84 -10.47
CA TRP A 407 19.02 -17.01 -10.31
C TRP A 407 18.72 -18.18 -9.36
N ILE A 408 17.83 -17.93 -8.39
CA ILE A 408 17.21 -18.94 -7.53
C ILE A 408 15.91 -19.38 -8.21
N HIS A 409 15.84 -20.63 -8.64
CA HIS A 409 14.84 -21.08 -9.62
C HIS A 409 13.46 -21.25 -9.03
N ASP A 410 13.39 -21.66 -7.76
CA ASP A 410 12.17 -21.96 -7.04
C ASP A 410 12.29 -21.68 -5.54
N GLU A 411 11.15 -21.71 -4.88
CA GLU A 411 10.99 -21.42 -3.46
C GLU A 411 11.64 -22.50 -2.57
N ASP A 412 11.62 -23.77 -2.99
CA ASP A 412 12.28 -24.86 -2.26
C ASP A 412 13.79 -24.64 -2.18
N GLU A 413 14.41 -24.21 -3.28
CA GLU A 413 15.82 -23.80 -3.33
C GLU A 413 16.08 -22.61 -2.40
N ALA A 414 15.21 -21.60 -2.42
CA ALA A 414 15.34 -20.40 -1.59
C ALA A 414 15.25 -20.72 -0.08
N ILE A 415 14.26 -21.53 0.31
CA ILE A 415 14.07 -21.99 1.70
C ILE A 415 15.28 -22.81 2.15
N SER A 416 15.78 -23.71 1.30
CA SER A 416 16.94 -24.54 1.63
C SER A 416 18.22 -23.72 1.85
N LEU A 417 18.38 -22.59 1.18
CA LEU A 417 19.59 -21.76 1.26
C LEU A 417 19.49 -20.65 2.32
N TYR A 418 18.30 -20.06 2.50
CA TYR A 418 18.12 -18.83 3.27
C TYR A 418 17.08 -18.93 4.40
N GLY A 419 16.38 -20.06 4.53
CA GLY A 419 15.33 -20.27 5.55
C GLY A 419 13.93 -19.89 5.08
N GLU A 420 12.91 -20.18 5.90
CA GLU A 420 11.51 -19.88 5.60
C GLU A 420 11.24 -18.37 5.44
N ASP A 421 12.06 -17.53 6.08
CA ASP A 421 12.03 -16.06 6.03
C ASP A 421 12.83 -15.45 4.86
N TRP A 422 13.21 -16.25 3.85
CA TRP A 422 14.04 -15.78 2.73
C TRP A 422 13.44 -14.59 1.97
N ALA A 423 12.12 -14.53 1.85
CA ALA A 423 11.41 -13.49 1.12
C ALA A 423 11.61 -12.09 1.74
N GLU A 424 11.75 -12.02 3.06
CA GLU A 424 12.01 -10.78 3.80
C GLU A 424 13.44 -10.26 3.59
N LYS A 425 14.35 -11.13 3.11
CA LYS A 425 15.76 -10.80 2.85
C LYS A 425 15.99 -10.25 1.45
N ILE A 426 14.95 -10.23 0.60
CA ILE A 426 15.03 -9.75 -0.78
C ILE A 426 15.09 -8.24 -0.79
N ASN A 427 16.14 -7.70 -1.40
CA ASN A 427 16.27 -6.28 -1.63
C ASN A 427 15.81 -5.90 -3.04
N LEU A 428 15.00 -4.85 -3.15
CA LEU A 428 14.55 -4.33 -4.44
C LEU A 428 15.63 -3.44 -5.07
N VAL A 429 15.96 -3.72 -6.32
CA VAL A 429 16.92 -2.94 -7.10
C VAL A 429 16.19 -2.31 -8.30
N PRO A 430 16.18 -0.97 -8.45
CA PRO A 430 15.63 -0.31 -9.63
C PRO A 430 16.35 -0.77 -10.91
N ASP A 431 15.60 -0.96 -11.99
CA ASP A 431 16.09 -1.55 -13.24
C ASP A 431 17.33 -0.87 -13.83
N GLN A 432 17.44 0.46 -13.67
CA GLN A 432 18.58 1.24 -14.17
C GLN A 432 19.92 0.92 -13.46
N TYR A 433 19.87 0.39 -12.24
CA TYR A 433 21.04 -0.05 -11.45
C TYR A 433 21.28 -1.55 -11.55
N PHE A 434 20.33 -2.32 -12.09
CA PHE A 434 20.45 -3.76 -12.23
C PHE A 434 21.53 -4.16 -13.26
N ASN A 435 21.85 -3.27 -14.20
CA ASN A 435 22.93 -3.44 -15.20
C ASN A 435 24.34 -3.48 -14.59
N GLN A 436 24.49 -3.18 -13.30
CA GLN A 436 25.75 -3.27 -12.57
C GLN A 436 26.11 -4.72 -12.19
N TYR A 437 25.17 -5.65 -12.32
CA TYR A 437 25.33 -7.07 -12.01
C TYR A 437 25.40 -7.93 -13.27
N ASN A 438 26.21 -8.98 -13.23
CA ASN A 438 26.38 -9.90 -14.36
C ASN A 438 25.68 -11.23 -14.09
N GLU A 439 24.59 -11.51 -14.80
CA GLU A 439 23.91 -12.81 -14.69
C GLU A 439 24.82 -13.94 -15.20
N VAL A 440 24.94 -15.01 -14.42
CA VAL A 440 25.68 -16.22 -14.78
C VAL A 440 24.75 -17.43 -14.71
N GLU A 441 24.93 -18.38 -15.64
CA GLU A 441 24.18 -19.65 -15.59
C GLU A 441 24.57 -20.45 -14.34
N SER A 442 23.59 -21.11 -13.72
CA SER A 442 23.83 -22.05 -12.61
C SER A 442 24.68 -23.23 -13.09
N LEU A 443 25.50 -23.79 -12.18
CA LEU A 443 26.30 -25.00 -12.44
C LEU A 443 25.44 -26.27 -12.52
#